data_AF-A0A965ZT16-F1
#
_entry.id   AF-A0A965ZT16-F1
#
_cell.length_a   1.000
_cell.length_b   1.000
_cell.length_c   1.000
_cell.angle_alpha   90.00
_cell.angle_beta   90.00
_cell.angle_gamma   90.00
#
_symmetry.space_group_name_H-M   'P 1'
#
loop_
_entity.id
_entity.type
_entity.pdbx_description
1 polymer ?
#
loop_
_entity_poly.entity_id
_entity_poly.type
_entity_poly.pdbx_seq_one_letter_code
_entity_poly.pdbx_strand_id
1 'polypeptide(L)'
;MTAYELNDLMMSWYAMMGQDANMYLALVSGYLIVAYSIGAKLSSVQAMIINVFFAVWTGSHVMAIFSEMGAVLDIQQMLIDMEAYSFQSPNQSLAIASLFAAIQIGGIIAALYFMWTIRHPKSE
;
A
#
# COMPACT_ATOMS: atom_id res chain seq x y z
N MET A 1 11.49 21.55 17.35
CA MET A 1 11.39 20.19 17.89
C MET A 1 12.75 19.76 18.39
N THR A 2 12.78 19.04 19.50
CA THR A 2 13.98 18.35 19.98
C THR A 2 14.20 17.06 19.18
N ALA A 3 15.41 16.50 19.24
CA ALA A 3 15.72 15.22 18.60
C ALA A 3 14.83 14.07 19.12
N TYR A 4 14.43 14.13 20.40
CA TYR A 4 13.50 13.17 20.99
C TYR A 4 12.11 13.26 20.36
N GLU A 5 11.57 14.47 20.20
CA GLU A 5 10.25 14.69 19.58
C GLU A 5 10.22 14.25 18.12
N LEU A 6 11.30 14.52 17.36
CA LEU A 6 11.45 14.07 15.97
C LEU A 6 11.48 12.55 15.87
N ASN A 7 12.21 11.88 16.75
CA ASN A 7 12.28 10.43 16.77
C ASN A 7 10.93 9.80 17.14
N ASP A 8 10.21 10.37 18.11
CA ASP A 8 8.87 9.90 18.49
C ASP A 8 7.86 10.07 17.34
N LEU A 9 7.93 11.20 16.63
CA LEU A 9 7.14 11.45 15.43
C LEU A 9 7.47 10.42 14.31
N MET A 10 8.74 10.15 14.06
CA MET A 10 9.18 9.15 13.07
C MET A 10 8.67 7.74 13.42
N MET A 11 8.74 7.35 14.69
CA MET A 11 8.21 6.05 15.14
C MET A 11 6.69 5.96 15.01
N SER A 12 5.98 7.06 15.22
CA SER A 12 4.53 7.16 15.00
C SER A 12 4.18 6.97 13.52
N TRP A 13 4.96 7.54 12.60
CA TRP A 13 4.78 7.31 11.16
C TRP A 13 5.02 5.85 10.78
N TYR A 14 6.07 5.19 11.29
CA TYR A 14 6.27 3.76 11.03
C TYR A 14 5.11 2.89 11.52
N ALA A 15 4.50 3.25 12.66
CA ALA A 15 3.31 2.55 13.16
C ALA A 15 2.11 2.73 12.21
N MET A 16 1.90 3.95 11.70
CA MET A 16 0.85 4.24 10.71
C MET A 16 1.06 3.44 9.41
N MET A 17 2.29 3.41 8.88
CA MET A 17 2.63 2.61 7.70
C MET A 17 2.31 1.11 7.90
N GLY A 18 2.54 0.58 9.10
CA GLY A 18 2.17 -0.79 9.46
C GLY A 18 0.66 -1.03 9.49
N GLN A 19 -0.10 -0.05 9.97
CA GLN A 19 -1.57 -0.09 9.95
C GLN A 19 -2.12 -0.04 8.51
N ASP A 20 -1.54 0.79 7.66
CA ASP A 20 -1.91 0.92 6.25
C ASP A 20 -1.64 -0.36 5.47
N ALA A 21 -0.50 -1.03 5.73
CA ALA A 21 -0.21 -2.34 5.15
C ALA A 21 -1.25 -3.40 5.53
N ASN A 22 -1.71 -3.41 6.79
CA ASN A 22 -2.78 -4.31 7.24
C ASN A 22 -4.13 -3.99 6.56
N MET A 23 -4.47 -2.71 6.43
CA MET A 23 -5.69 -2.29 5.75
C MET A 23 -5.66 -2.68 4.26
N TYR A 24 -4.53 -2.48 3.58
CA TYR A 24 -4.33 -2.93 2.20
C TYR A 24 -4.55 -4.44 2.06
N LEU A 25 -3.95 -5.26 2.93
CA LEU A 25 -4.15 -6.71 2.91
C LEU A 25 -5.60 -7.10 3.16
N ALA A 26 -6.31 -6.39 4.04
CA ALA A 26 -7.73 -6.63 4.28
C ALA A 26 -8.58 -6.32 3.04
N LEU A 27 -8.30 -5.19 2.36
CA LEU A 27 -8.99 -4.79 1.13
C LEU A 27 -8.77 -5.80 0.00
N VAL A 28 -7.52 -6.20 -0.24
CA VAL A 28 -7.17 -7.21 -1.25
C VAL A 28 -7.82 -8.55 -0.92
N SER A 29 -7.71 -9.00 0.33
CA SER A 29 -8.30 -10.29 0.75
C SER A 29 -9.82 -10.28 0.61
N GLY A 30 -10.49 -9.22 1.04
CA GLY A 30 -11.94 -9.06 0.88
C GLY A 30 -12.37 -9.06 -0.59
N TYR A 31 -11.62 -8.35 -1.44
CA TYR A 31 -11.87 -8.35 -2.87
C TYR A 31 -11.70 -9.74 -3.50
N LEU A 32 -10.63 -10.46 -3.17
CA LEU A 32 -10.39 -11.82 -3.66
C LEU A 32 -11.47 -12.81 -3.20
N ILE A 33 -11.95 -12.69 -1.96
CA ILE A 33 -13.06 -13.50 -1.44
C ILE A 33 -14.34 -13.23 -2.23
N VAL A 34 -14.66 -11.96 -2.50
CA VAL A 34 -15.82 -11.58 -3.33
C VAL A 34 -15.69 -12.13 -4.74
N ALA A 35 -14.51 -11.96 -5.35
CA ALA A 35 -14.22 -12.48 -6.68
C ALA A 35 -14.41 -14.00 -6.74
N TYR A 36 -13.86 -14.74 -5.79
CA TYR A 36 -13.98 -16.20 -5.74
C TYR A 36 -15.41 -16.68 -5.46
N SER A 37 -16.11 -16.06 -4.51
CA SER A 37 -17.39 -16.58 -3.98
C SER A 37 -18.58 -16.23 -4.87
N ILE A 38 -18.62 -15.00 -5.39
CA ILE A 38 -19.76 -14.49 -6.15
C ILE A 38 -19.36 -13.79 -7.46
N GLY A 39 -18.06 -13.75 -7.81
CA GLY A 39 -17.56 -13.02 -8.98
C GLY A 39 -18.25 -13.38 -10.28
N ALA A 40 -18.51 -14.67 -10.50
CA ALA A 40 -19.21 -15.19 -11.69
C ALA A 40 -20.71 -14.80 -11.75
N LYS A 41 -21.33 -14.47 -10.61
CA LYS A 41 -22.76 -14.14 -10.52
C LYS A 41 -23.04 -12.64 -10.63
N LEU A 42 -22.02 -11.80 -10.50
CA LEU A 42 -22.19 -10.34 -10.55
C LEU A 42 -22.53 -9.89 -11.97
N SER A 43 -23.45 -8.93 -12.11
CA SER A 43 -23.65 -8.24 -13.38
C SER A 43 -22.41 -7.41 -13.75
N SER A 44 -22.27 -7.04 -15.03
CA SER A 44 -21.13 -6.22 -15.48
C SER A 44 -21.08 -4.87 -14.76
N VAL A 45 -22.24 -4.28 -14.45
CA VAL A 45 -22.32 -3.02 -13.70
C VAL A 45 -21.87 -3.20 -12.25
N GLN A 46 -22.30 -4.27 -11.57
CA GLN A 46 -21.86 -4.56 -10.20
C GLN A 46 -20.35 -4.81 -10.11
N ALA A 47 -19.82 -5.60 -11.05
CA ALA A 47 -18.39 -5.85 -11.12
C ALA A 47 -17.58 -4.57 -11.40
N MET A 48 -18.06 -3.71 -12.31
CA MET A 48 -17.43 -2.42 -12.58
C MET A 48 -17.38 -1.54 -11.32
N ILE A 49 -18.49 -1.42 -10.59
CA ILE A 49 -18.56 -0.63 -9.35
C ILE A 49 -17.55 -1.15 -8.33
N ILE A 50 -17.53 -2.47 -8.09
CA ILE A 50 -16.62 -3.11 -7.13
C ILE A 50 -15.15 -2.88 -7.55
N ASN A 51 -14.83 -3.04 -8.83
CA ASN A 51 -13.48 -2.83 -9.35
C ASN A 51 -13.02 -1.38 -9.20
N VAL A 52 -13.89 -0.41 -9.48
CA VAL A 52 -13.58 1.01 -9.33
C VAL A 52 -13.33 1.36 -7.86
N PHE A 53 -14.22 0.94 -6.95
CA PHE A 53 -14.01 1.18 -5.52
C PHE A 53 -12.73 0.52 -5.02
N PHE A 54 -12.48 -0.73 -5.40
CA PHE A 54 -11.25 -1.43 -5.05
C PHE A 54 -10.01 -0.68 -5.57
N ALA A 55 -9.98 -0.30 -6.83
CA ALA A 55 -8.85 0.40 -7.44
C ALA A 55 -8.60 1.78 -6.82
N VAL A 56 -9.66 2.54 -6.54
CA VAL A 56 -9.54 3.87 -5.90
C VAL A 56 -9.01 3.73 -4.47
N TRP A 57 -9.57 2.82 -3.66
CA TRP A 57 -9.16 2.64 -2.27
C TRP A 57 -7.77 2.04 -2.13
N THR A 58 -7.42 1.02 -2.91
CA THR A 58 -6.07 0.44 -2.87
C THR A 58 -5.05 1.37 -3.50
N GLY A 59 -5.41 2.09 -4.56
CA GLY A 59 -4.56 3.12 -5.17
C GLY A 59 -4.28 4.28 -4.21
N SER A 60 -5.27 4.74 -3.44
CA SER A 60 -5.04 5.79 -2.44
C SER A 60 -4.11 5.33 -1.31
N HIS A 61 -4.16 4.06 -0.90
CA HIS A 61 -3.22 3.50 0.09
C HIS A 61 -1.79 3.48 -0.45
N VAL A 62 -1.59 3.07 -1.71
CA VAL A 62 -0.26 3.10 -2.33
C VAL A 62 0.30 4.53 -2.35
N MET A 63 -0.53 5.53 -2.69
CA MET A 63 -0.12 6.94 -2.69
C MET A 63 0.17 7.47 -1.27
N ALA A 64 -0.62 7.05 -0.27
CA ALA A 64 -0.39 7.40 1.13
C ALA A 64 1.01 6.93 1.57
N ILE A 65 1.36 5.68 1.31
CA ILE A 65 2.68 5.11 1.67
C ILE A 65 3.84 5.91 1.07
N PHE A 66 3.71 6.37 -0.18
CA PHE A 66 4.73 7.23 -0.78
C PHE A 66 4.84 8.58 -0.06
N SER A 67 3.71 9.18 0.32
CA SER A 67 3.68 10.45 1.06
C SER A 67 4.27 10.29 2.47
N GLU A 68 3.93 9.22 3.17
CA GLU A 68 4.42 8.90 4.52
C GLU A 68 5.93 8.64 4.50
N MET A 69 6.41 7.89 3.51
CA MET A 69 7.84 7.65 3.33
C MET A 69 8.60 8.96 3.07
N GLY A 70 8.02 9.87 2.27
CA GLY A 70 8.59 11.21 2.08
C GLY A 70 8.76 11.96 3.40
N ALA A 71 7.71 11.97 4.24
CA ALA A 71 7.76 12.62 5.55
C ALA A 71 8.79 11.97 6.48
N VAL A 72 8.91 10.63 6.48
CA VAL A 72 9.93 9.91 7.26
C VAL A 72 11.34 10.27 6.80
N LEU A 73 11.58 10.35 5.49
CA LEU A 73 12.87 10.75 4.93
C LEU A 73 13.24 12.19 5.30
N ASP A 74 12.27 13.11 5.28
CA ASP A 74 12.48 14.50 5.70
C ASP A 74 12.85 14.59 7.18
N ILE A 75 12.14 13.86 8.05
CA ILE A 75 12.45 13.79 9.50
C ILE A 75 13.83 13.16 9.73
N GLN A 76 14.15 12.09 8.99
CA GLN A 76 15.45 11.44 9.06
C GLN A 76 16.58 12.40 8.68
N GLN A 77 16.39 13.22 7.63
CA GLN A 77 17.37 14.23 7.25
C GLN A 77 17.57 15.28 8.35
N MET A 78 16.48 15.77 8.96
CA MET A 78 16.58 16.71 10.10
C MET A 78 17.36 16.13 11.27
N LEU A 79 17.17 14.84 11.58
CA LEU A 79 17.89 14.16 12.66
C LEU A 79 19.39 14.00 12.36
N ILE A 80 19.75 13.76 11.09
CA ILE A 80 21.14 13.71 10.63
C ILE A 80 21.79 15.09 10.76
N ASP A 81 21.11 16.15 10.33
CA ASP A 81 21.61 17.53 10.39
C ASP A 81 21.83 18.02 11.83
N MET A 82 21.14 17.42 12.80
CA MET A 82 21.30 17.69 14.23
C MET A 82 22.44 16.89 14.90
N GLU A 83 23.18 16.07 14.13
CA GLU A 83 24.18 15.11 14.65
C GLU A 83 23.61 14.13 15.70
N ALA A 84 22.28 14.02 15.78
CA ALA A 84 21.58 13.24 16.80
C ALA A 84 21.43 11.76 16.40
N TYR A 85 21.73 11.42 15.14
CA TYR A 85 21.51 10.08 14.59
C TYR A 85 22.48 9.77 13.45
N SER A 86 23.07 8.58 13.47
CA SER A 86 23.89 8.04 12.37
C SER A 86 23.15 6.86 11.73
N PHE A 87 22.20 7.14 10.83
CA PHE A 87 21.42 6.07 10.19
C PHE A 87 22.06 5.57 8.88
N GLN A 88 21.65 4.36 8.48
CA GLN A 88 22.00 3.77 7.18
C GLN A 88 21.59 4.68 6.03
N SER A 89 22.35 4.59 4.93
CA SER A 89 22.22 5.41 3.72
C SER A 89 20.76 5.63 3.29
N PRO A 90 20.32 6.88 3.03
CA PRO A 90 18.98 7.20 2.52
C PRO A 90 18.53 6.37 1.31
N ASN A 91 19.49 5.89 0.52
CA ASN A 91 19.25 5.05 -0.65
C ASN A 91 18.62 3.70 -0.29
N GLN A 92 18.91 3.14 0.88
CA GLN A 92 18.38 1.85 1.30
C GLN A 92 16.89 1.95 1.66
N SER A 93 16.48 3.03 2.33
CA SER A 93 15.08 3.28 2.70
C SER A 93 14.20 3.46 1.46
N LEU A 94 14.68 4.21 0.46
CA LEU A 94 13.97 4.41 -0.82
C LEU A 94 13.80 3.11 -1.62
N ALA A 95 14.83 2.26 -1.64
CA ALA A 95 14.78 0.98 -2.35
C ALA A 95 13.72 0.04 -1.73
N ILE A 96 13.68 -0.05 -0.39
CA ILE A 96 12.69 -0.87 0.32
C ILE A 96 11.27 -0.33 0.09
N ALA A 97 11.09 0.99 0.17
CA ALA A 97 9.80 1.63 -0.10
C ALA A 97 9.30 1.34 -1.52
N SER A 98 10.20 1.47 -2.50
CA SER A 98 9.89 1.22 -3.92
C SER A 98 9.51 -0.25 -4.16
N LEU A 99 10.21 -1.19 -3.51
CA LEU A 99 9.87 -2.61 -3.58
C LEU A 99 8.49 -2.87 -2.97
N PHE A 100 8.18 -2.29 -1.81
CA PHE A 100 6.88 -2.43 -1.17
C PHE A 100 5.75 -1.89 -2.07
N ALA A 101 5.92 -0.70 -2.63
CA ALA A 101 4.95 -0.13 -3.56
C ALA A 101 4.76 -0.99 -4.81
N ALA A 102 5.85 -1.53 -5.38
CA ALA A 102 5.78 -2.43 -6.53
C ALA A 102 4.98 -3.71 -6.22
N ILE A 103 5.18 -4.29 -5.02
CA ILE A 103 4.42 -5.46 -4.56
C ILE A 103 2.93 -5.12 -4.43
N GLN A 104 2.59 -3.95 -3.88
CA GLN A 104 1.18 -3.55 -3.74
C GLN A 104 0.53 -3.28 -5.09
N ILE A 105 1.18 -2.54 -5.98
CA ILE A 105 0.67 -2.32 -7.34
C ILE A 105 0.49 -3.65 -8.08
N GLY A 106 1.49 -4.54 -7.98
CA GLY A 106 1.40 -5.89 -8.54
C GLY A 106 0.23 -6.69 -7.95
N GLY A 107 0.00 -6.59 -6.64
CA GLY A 107 -1.13 -7.23 -5.96
C GLY A 107 -2.50 -6.71 -6.42
N ILE A 108 -2.64 -5.40 -6.62
CA ILE A 108 -3.85 -4.78 -7.17
C ILE A 108 -4.14 -5.33 -8.58
N ILE A 109 -3.12 -5.33 -9.44
CA ILE A 109 -3.25 -5.84 -10.82
C ILE A 109 -3.60 -7.33 -10.82
N ALA A 110 -2.92 -8.13 -9.99
CA ALA A 110 -3.19 -9.56 -9.86
C ALA A 110 -4.61 -9.84 -9.35
N ALA A 111 -5.11 -9.06 -8.39
CA ALA A 111 -6.47 -9.18 -7.87
C ALA A 111 -7.51 -8.85 -8.94
N LEU A 112 -7.36 -7.72 -9.63
CA LEU A 112 -8.26 -7.33 -10.74
C LEU A 112 -8.25 -8.39 -11.85
N TYR A 113 -7.08 -8.91 -12.19
CA TYR A 113 -6.93 -9.99 -13.16
C TYR A 113 -7.62 -11.27 -12.69
N PHE A 114 -7.52 -11.62 -11.41
CA PHE A 114 -8.20 -12.78 -10.84
C PHE A 114 -9.74 -12.65 -10.93
N MET A 115 -10.30 -11.48 -10.62
CA MET A 115 -11.74 -11.24 -10.84
C MET A 115 -12.12 -11.39 -12.32
N TRP A 116 -11.26 -10.93 -13.22
CA TRP A 116 -11.48 -11.08 -14.66
C TRP A 116 -11.50 -12.53 -15.10
N THR A 117 -10.57 -13.38 -14.63
CA THR A 117 -10.51 -14.79 -14.98
C THR A 117 -11.71 -15.59 -14.47
N ILE A 118 -12.20 -15.29 -13.25
CA ILE A 118 -13.42 -15.93 -12.72
C ILE A 118 -14.65 -15.58 -13.57
N ARG A 119 -14.71 -14.35 -14.11
CA ARG A 119 -15.83 -13.89 -14.94
C ARG A 119 -15.75 -14.35 -16.40
N HIS A 120 -14.56 -14.69 -16.88
CA HIS A 120 -14.31 -15.11 -18.26
C HIS A 120 -13.56 -16.45 -18.27
N PRO A 121 -14.20 -17.54 -17.81
CA PRO A 121 -13.58 -18.86 -17.83
C PRO A 121 -13.20 -19.20 -19.28
N LYS A 122 -11.94 -19.58 -19.48
CA LYS A 122 -11.50 -20.09 -20.78
C LYS A 122 -12.21 -21.42 -21.03
N SER A 123 -12.77 -21.59 -22.23
CA SER A 123 -13.19 -22.90 -22.69
C SER A 123 -11.93 -23.75 -22.87
N GLU A 124 -11.75 -24.75 -22.01
CA GLU A 124 -10.77 -25.83 -22.23
C GLU A 124 -11.21 -26.74 -23.38
#